data_AF-A0AAJ2C5K6-F1
#
_entry.id   AF-A0AAJ2C5K6-F1
#
_cell.length_a   1.000
_cell.length_b   1.000
_cell.length_c   1.000
_cell.angle_alpha   90.00
_cell.angle_beta   90.00
_cell.angle_gamma   90.00
#
_symmetry.space_group_name_H-M   'P 1'
#
loop_
_entity.id
_entity.type
_entity.pdbx_description
1 polymer ?
#
loop_
_entity_poly.entity_id
_entity_poly.type
_entity_poly.pdbx_seq_one_letter_code
_entity_poly.pdbx_strand_id
1 'polypeptide(L)' 'MKNFFKKNRYIRIVGLVSVMSLVFVQESQAKFFGSEETILGTQYAYGDTCVQLVEVKYYVFGIEVSSKIEQRPFNCNS' A
#
# COMPACT_ATOMS: atom_id res chain seq x y z
N MET A 1 -52.05 -11.79 -5.06
CA MET A 1 -50.90 -11.36 -4.22
C MET A 1 -49.63 -12.21 -4.45
N LYS A 2 -49.19 -12.48 -5.69
CA LYS A 2 -47.98 -13.31 -5.96
C LYS A 2 -46.78 -12.51 -6.50
N ASN A 3 -46.96 -11.24 -6.82
CA ASN A 3 -45.91 -10.42 -7.46
C ASN A 3 -45.11 -9.54 -6.50
N PHE A 4 -45.54 -9.42 -5.23
CA PHE A 4 -44.84 -8.59 -4.24
C PHE A 4 -43.61 -9.27 -3.62
N PHE A 5 -43.64 -10.60 -3.46
CA PHE A 5 -42.51 -11.35 -2.90
C PHE A 5 -41.32 -11.46 -3.84
N LYS A 6 -41.52 -11.39 -5.16
CA LYS A 6 -40.42 -11.40 -6.14
C LYS A 6 -39.64 -10.08 -6.12
N LYS A 7 -40.31 -8.95 -5.94
CA LYS A 7 -39.70 -7.61 -5.99
C LYS A 7 -38.71 -7.37 -4.83
N ASN A 8 -38.99 -7.93 -3.65
CA ASN A 8 -38.18 -7.75 -2.45
C ASN A 8 -36.86 -8.57 -2.46
N ARG A 9 -36.79 -9.63 -3.26
CA ARG A 9 -35.59 -10.50 -3.35
C ARG A 9 -34.47 -9.83 -4.16
N TYR A 10 -34.82 -9.10 -5.21
CA TYR A 10 -33.83 -8.38 -6.04
C TYR A 10 -33.19 -7.19 -5.32
N ILE A 11 -33.96 -6.47 -4.50
CA ILE A 11 -33.43 -5.34 -3.69
C ILE A 11 -32.35 -5.84 -2.71
N ARG A 12 -32.56 -7.00 -2.09
CA ARG A 12 -31.57 -7.62 -1.21
C ARG A 12 -30.31 -8.06 -1.96
N ILE A 13 -30.44 -8.57 -3.18
CA ILE A 13 -29.29 -9.03 -3.98
C ILE A 13 -28.48 -7.84 -4.49
N VAL A 14 -29.12 -6.79 -4.98
CA VAL A 14 -28.44 -5.57 -5.47
C VAL A 14 -27.69 -4.86 -4.35
N GLY A 15 -28.29 -4.75 -3.16
CA GLY A 15 -27.61 -4.18 -1.99
C GLY A 15 -26.37 -4.98 -1.57
N LEU A 16 -26.42 -6.31 -1.65
CA LEU A 16 -25.32 -7.19 -1.24
C LEU A 16 -24.16 -7.16 -2.26
N VAL A 17 -24.46 -7.06 -3.56
CA VAL A 17 -23.46 -6.87 -4.62
C VAL A 17 -22.77 -5.50 -4.49
N SER A 18 -23.53 -4.43 -4.17
CA SER A 18 -22.97 -3.08 -3.98
C SER A 18 -22.03 -2.97 -2.77
N VAL A 19 -22.29 -3.69 -1.68
CA VAL A 19 -21.40 -3.69 -0.50
C VAL A 19 -20.11 -4.46 -0.80
N MET A 20 -20.17 -5.56 -1.57
CA MET A 20 -18.97 -6.27 -2.00
C MET A 20 -18.08 -5.43 -2.93
N SER A 21 -18.65 -4.59 -3.80
CA SER A 21 -17.86 -3.71 -4.68
C SER A 21 -17.04 -2.66 -3.93
N LEU A 22 -17.46 -2.25 -2.73
CA LEU A 22 -16.73 -1.26 -1.91
C LEU A 22 -15.57 -1.88 -1.11
N VAL A 23 -15.58 -3.21 -0.89
CA VAL A 23 -14.48 -3.90 -0.17
C VAL A 23 -13.28 -4.17 -1.09
N PHE A 24 -13.44 -4.07 -2.42
CA PHE A 24 -12.35 -4.23 -3.39
C PHE A 24 -11.55 -2.94 -3.66
N VAL A 25 -11.85 -1.83 -2.99
CA VAL A 25 -10.96 -0.66 -2.94
C VAL A 25 -9.92 -0.88 -1.83
N GLN A 26 -9.27 -2.04 -1.87
CA GLN A 26 -8.04 -2.24 -1.12
C GLN A 26 -6.96 -1.56 -1.95
N GLU A 27 -6.22 -0.65 -1.32
CA GLU A 27 -5.13 0.15 -1.89
C GLU A 27 -3.95 -0.73 -2.36
N SER A 28 -4.18 -1.67 -3.27
CA SER A 28 -3.09 -2.31 -4.00
C SER A 28 -2.72 -1.36 -5.14
N GLN A 29 -1.99 -0.30 -4.78
CA GLN A 29 -0.99 0.21 -5.72
C GLN A 29 0.10 -0.88 -5.84
N ALA A 30 -0.25 -2.00 -6.47
CA ALA A 30 0.73 -2.94 -6.98
C ALA A 30 1.50 -2.15 -8.03
N LYS A 31 2.60 -1.54 -7.61
CA LYS A 31 3.55 -0.89 -8.52
C LYS A 31 4.08 -2.01 -9.42
N PHE A 32 3.45 -2.16 -10.58
CA PHE A 32 3.87 -3.13 -11.60
C PHE A 32 5.33 -2.87 -11.99
N PHE A 33 5.77 -1.61 -11.94
CA PHE A 33 7.16 -1.21 -12.08
C PHE A 33 7.44 -0.04 -11.16
N GLY A 34 8.58 -0.08 -10.49
CA GLY A 34 9.06 1.06 -9.70
C GLY A 34 9.89 0.65 -8.51
N SER A 35 10.26 1.64 -7.71
CA SER A 35 10.87 1.45 -6.40
C SER A 35 9.88 1.77 -5.28
N GLU A 36 10.04 1.06 -4.17
CA GLU A 36 9.43 1.35 -2.89
C GLU A 36 10.55 1.63 -1.90
N GLU A 37 10.42 2.73 -1.17
CA GLU A 37 11.39 3.14 -0.16
C GLU A 37 10.76 3.00 1.21
N THR A 38 11.38 2.19 2.05
CA THR A 38 10.94 1.96 3.42
C THR A 38 12.03 2.39 4.38
N ILE A 39 11.70 3.29 5.31
CA ILE A 39 12.65 3.72 6.34
C ILE A 39 12.72 2.62 7.40
N LEU A 40 13.88 1.98 7.53
CA LEU A 40 14.12 0.93 8.52
C LEU A 40 14.48 1.51 9.89
N GLY A 41 15.15 2.66 9.89
CA GLY A 41 15.56 3.32 11.11
C GLY A 41 16.45 4.52 10.86
N THR A 42 16.71 5.25 11.93
CA THR A 42 17.66 6.36 11.94
C THR A 42 18.66 6.12 13.06
N GLN A 43 19.92 6.43 12.79
CA GLN A 43 21.00 6.34 13.77
C GLN A 43 21.78 7.65 13.79
N TYR A 44 22.10 8.13 14.97
CA TYR A 44 23.01 9.25 15.14
C TYR A 44 24.42 8.84 14.72
N ALA A 45 25.09 9.65 13.90
CA ALA A 45 26.46 9.41 13.46
C ALA A 45 27.47 10.30 14.19
N TYR A 46 27.53 11.59 13.85
CA TYR A 46 28.44 12.55 14.46
C TYR A 46 28.00 14.01 14.23
N GLY A 47 28.28 14.90 15.19
CA GLY A 47 27.88 16.31 15.11
C GLY A 47 26.36 16.45 15.01
N ASP A 48 25.88 17.18 14.00
CA ASP A 48 24.45 17.28 13.66
C ASP A 48 24.03 16.29 12.55
N THR A 49 24.88 15.31 12.22
CA THR A 49 24.62 14.34 11.14
C THR A 49 23.99 13.06 11.68
N CYS A 50 22.81 12.75 11.16
CA CYS A 50 22.12 11.49 11.36
C CYS A 50 22.20 10.66 10.06
N VAL A 51 22.17 9.34 10.18
CA VAL A 51 22.12 8.43 9.04
C VAL A 51 20.77 7.72 9.07
N GLN A 52 20.05 7.80 7.96
CA GLN A 52 18.82 7.06 7.75
C GLN A 52 19.13 5.78 6.98
N LEU A 53 18.68 4.66 7.52
CA LEU A 53 18.68 3.37 6.82
C LEU A 53 17.40 3.26 6.03
N VAL A 54 17.52 3.28 4.70
CA VAL A 54 16.39 3.17 3.77
C VAL A 54 16.54 1.86 3.01
N GLU A 55 15.52 1.01 3.08
CA GLU A 55 15.40 -0.14 2.21
C GLU A 55 14.74 0.28 0.91
N VAL A 56 15.44 0.12 -0.21
CA VAL A 56 14.94 0.39 -1.55
C VAL A 56 14.67 -0.95 -2.22
N LYS A 57 13.38 -1.24 -2.41
CA LYS A 57 12.90 -2.42 -3.13
C LYS A 57 12.54 -2.06 -4.54
N TYR A 58 13.00 -2.85 -5.51
CA TYR A 58 12.70 -2.68 -6.92
C TYR A 58 11.74 -3.77 -7.38
N TYR A 59 10.69 -3.36 -8.08
CA TYR A 59 9.66 -4.26 -8.59
C TYR A 59 9.61 -4.25 -10.11
N VAL A 60 9.44 -5.44 -10.69
CA VAL A 60 9.21 -5.66 -12.12
C VAL A 60 8.05 -6.64 -12.27
N PHE A 61 7.00 -6.24 -12.99
CA PHE A 61 5.71 -6.93 -13.04
C PHE A 61 5.12 -7.28 -11.66
N GLY A 62 5.32 -6.40 -10.66
CA GLY A 62 4.87 -6.62 -9.28
C GLY A 62 5.65 -7.68 -8.49
N ILE A 63 6.73 -8.22 -9.06
CA ILE A 63 7.66 -9.14 -8.38
C ILE A 63 8.86 -8.32 -7.89
N GLU A 64 9.21 -8.48 -6.61
CA GLU A 64 10.43 -7.90 -6.05
C GLU A 64 11.64 -8.56 -6.75
N VAL A 65 12.43 -7.76 -7.48
CA VAL A 65 13.63 -8.23 -8.19
C VAL A 65 14.93 -7.89 -7.48
N SER A 66 14.91 -6.90 -6.60
CA SER A 66 16.09 -6.50 -5.82
C SER A 66 15.65 -5.71 -4.60
N SER A 67 16.29 -5.98 -3.46
CA SER A 67 16.25 -5.13 -2.28
C SER A 67 17.68 -4.69 -1.96
N LYS A 68 17.86 -3.41 -1.62
CA LYS A 68 19.13 -2.83 -1.18
C LYS A 68 18.91 -1.92 0.02
N ILE A 69 19.85 -1.96 0.95
CA ILE A 69 19.88 -1.03 2.08
C ILE A 69 20.84 0.10 1.71
N GLU A 70 20.31 1.31 1.66
CA GLU A 70 21.06 2.54 1.45
C GLU A 70 21.19 3.31 2.77
N GLN A 71 22.34 3.96 2.94
CA GLN A 71 22.59 4.87 4.06
C GLN A 71 22.51 6.30 3.53
N ARG A 72 21.49 7.06 3.96
CA ARG A 72 21.29 8.45 3.53
C ARG A 72 21.60 9.39 4.70
N PRO A 73 22.68 10.20 4.63
CA PRO A 73 22.95 11.18 5.67
C PRO A 73 21.94 12.32 5.59
N PHE A 74 21.47 12.78 6.75
CA PHE A 74 20.60 13.94 6.90
C PHE A 74 20.97 14.74 8.15
N ASN A 75 20.53 15.99 8.22
CA ASN A 75 20.75 16.81 9.41
C ASN A 75 19.70 16.45 10.48
N CYS A 76 20.14 16.08 11.68
CA CYS A 76 19.25 15.70 12.78
C CYS A 76 18.28 16.84 13.19
N ASN A 77 18.66 18.09 12.93
CA ASN A 77 17.91 19.29 13.31
C ASN A 77 17.11 19.93 12.15
N SER A 78 16.94 19.20 11.04
CA SER A 78 16.15 19.66 9.88
C SER A 78 14.65 19.53 10.07
#